data_AF-A0A1Q3E8H4-F1
#
_entry.id   AF-A0A1Q3E8H4-F1
#
_cell.length_a   1.000
_cell.length_b   1.000
_cell.length_c   1.000
_cell.angle_alpha   90.00
_cell.angle_beta   90.00
_cell.angle_gamma   90.00
#
_symmetry.space_group_name_H-M   'P 1'
#
loop_
_entity.id
_entity.type
_entity.pdbx_description
1 polymer ?
#
loop_
_entity_poly.entity_id
_entity_poly.type
_entity_poly.pdbx_seq_one_letter_code
_entity_poly.pdbx_strand_id
1 'polypeptide(L)'
;MTTEGHLLPHQHGGTSSRFFSWDATSFRALFCRNYIAQTYGKKYTLPQIPMRKLTAARGFRSLENLGSFACITCSHDTHQNRIQELDDSTTIFRRQSFCSTHRRLNVHPSLLPAYRGAAPIQHAIMNDEKETGVCIVNMLKRSEGIDAGPIWGTQTLSLPENAIFSDLRDKLAIKGGQLLVSVLRDMMAGKAVSKAQAQTNISFAPTISFKDATLDFTTMSAEAIVRTYRAIGHQRPLTVYLPTIKTLQMHSPSVHASPPPYTPAVPGRACYSKPDKAMLIRCADNSVLSVLKVKQEGRALLDAREWWSGAKSFGLNRSLLGEIYES
;
A
#
# COMPACT_ATOMS: atom_id res chain seq x y z
N MET A 1 16.09 32.69 -53.59
CA MET A 1 17.12 31.75 -54.09
C MET A 1 17.80 31.18 -52.86
N THR A 2 17.78 29.90 -52.52
CA THR A 2 17.26 28.68 -53.12
C THR A 2 17.07 27.67 -51.98
N THR A 3 16.06 26.82 -52.16
CA THR A 3 15.71 25.62 -51.38
C THR A 3 16.72 24.48 -51.58
N GLU A 4 16.89 23.63 -50.56
CA GLU A 4 17.08 22.15 -50.57
C GLU A 4 17.40 21.71 -49.13
N GLY A 5 16.81 20.71 -48.46
CA GLY A 5 15.93 19.63 -48.87
C GLY A 5 16.65 18.27 -48.78
N HIS A 6 16.80 17.67 -47.60
CA HIS A 6 17.12 16.23 -47.47
C HIS A 6 16.47 15.58 -46.23
N LEU A 7 15.93 14.38 -46.46
CA LEU A 7 15.02 13.59 -45.63
C LEU A 7 15.75 12.40 -44.94
N LEU A 8 15.38 12.15 -43.68
CA LEU A 8 15.28 10.86 -42.95
C LEU A 8 16.59 10.09 -42.58
N PRO A 9 16.59 9.21 -41.53
CA PRO A 9 15.43 8.55 -40.90
C PRO A 9 15.31 8.57 -39.37
N HIS A 10 14.07 8.31 -38.94
CA HIS A 10 13.65 7.94 -37.60
C HIS A 10 14.45 6.75 -37.02
N GLN A 11 14.97 6.91 -35.81
CA GLN A 11 15.44 5.81 -34.96
C GLN A 11 14.68 5.84 -33.64
N HIS A 12 13.89 4.80 -33.41
CA HIS A 12 13.18 4.51 -32.17
C HIS A 12 14.18 4.18 -31.06
N GLY A 13 14.34 5.09 -30.09
CA GLY A 13 15.07 4.85 -28.84
C GLY A 13 14.11 4.76 -27.67
N GLY A 14 13.39 3.66 -27.54
CA GLY A 14 12.54 3.38 -26.38
C GLY A 14 13.38 3.09 -25.14
N THR A 15 13.51 4.04 -24.23
CA THR A 15 14.05 3.79 -22.89
C THR A 15 12.95 3.15 -22.03
N SER A 16 13.05 1.84 -21.82
CA SER A 16 12.19 1.13 -20.88
C SER A 16 12.53 1.57 -19.46
N SER A 17 11.70 2.42 -18.86
CA SER A 17 11.70 2.60 -17.42
C SER A 17 11.03 1.38 -16.78
N ARG A 18 11.85 0.40 -16.38
CA ARG A 18 11.39 -0.71 -15.54
C ARG A 18 11.06 -0.18 -14.16
N PHE A 19 9.81 0.24 -13.96
CA PHE A 19 9.27 0.49 -12.63
C PHE A 19 8.98 -0.85 -11.95
N PHE A 20 9.73 -1.16 -10.90
CA PHE A 20 9.42 -2.26 -9.97
C PHE A 20 8.14 -1.92 -9.21
N SER A 21 6.99 -2.50 -9.61
CA SER A 21 5.72 -2.42 -8.88
C SER A 21 5.41 -3.76 -8.20
N TRP A 22 5.86 -3.93 -6.96
CA TRP A 22 5.70 -5.20 -6.23
C TRP A 22 4.58 -5.24 -5.18
N ASP A 23 3.71 -4.23 -5.06
CA ASP A 23 2.76 -4.19 -3.92
C ASP A 23 1.25 -4.33 -4.25
N ALA A 24 0.81 -3.95 -5.46
CA ALA A 24 -0.61 -4.13 -5.84
C ALA A 24 -0.96 -5.59 -6.19
N THR A 25 0.03 -6.39 -6.61
CA THR A 25 -0.17 -7.75 -7.13
C THR A 25 -0.54 -8.76 -6.03
N SER A 26 0.05 -8.62 -4.84
CA SER A 26 -0.13 -9.54 -3.71
C SER A 26 -1.52 -9.45 -3.09
N PHE A 27 -2.05 -8.24 -2.92
CA PHE A 27 -3.41 -8.01 -2.43
C PHE A 27 -4.47 -8.55 -3.41
N ARG A 28 -4.30 -8.27 -4.72
CA ARG A 28 -5.17 -8.79 -5.79
C ARG A 28 -5.23 -10.31 -5.82
N ALA A 29 -4.09 -10.98 -5.66
CA ALA A 29 -4.01 -12.44 -5.65
C ALA A 29 -4.64 -13.08 -4.39
N LEU A 30 -4.54 -12.43 -3.22
CA LEU A 30 -5.18 -12.91 -1.99
C LEU A 30 -6.71 -12.71 -2.03
N PHE A 31 -7.15 -11.60 -2.60
CA PHE A 31 -8.55 -11.27 -2.83
C PHE A 31 -9.28 -12.30 -3.70
N CYS A 32 -8.71 -12.65 -4.87
CA CYS A 32 -9.31 -13.65 -5.75
C CYS A 32 -9.34 -15.05 -5.11
N ARG A 33 -8.31 -15.42 -4.33
CA ARG A 33 -8.28 -16.69 -3.58
C ARG A 33 -9.45 -16.80 -2.60
N ASN A 34 -9.72 -15.73 -1.84
CA ASN A 34 -10.82 -15.72 -0.87
C ASN A 34 -12.20 -15.65 -1.54
N TYR A 35 -12.36 -14.87 -2.61
CA TYR A 35 -13.60 -14.84 -3.40
C TYR A 35 -13.95 -16.24 -3.94
N ILE A 36 -12.97 -16.96 -4.50
CA ILE A 36 -13.16 -18.31 -5.03
C ILE A 36 -13.46 -19.31 -3.90
N ALA A 37 -12.74 -19.23 -2.78
CA ALA A 37 -12.98 -20.11 -1.63
C ALA A 37 -14.40 -19.94 -1.04
N GLN A 38 -14.88 -18.70 -0.93
CA GLN A 38 -16.21 -18.41 -0.37
C GLN A 38 -17.36 -18.66 -1.34
N THR A 39 -17.12 -18.53 -2.65
CA THR A 39 -18.17 -18.76 -3.67
C THR A 39 -18.35 -20.25 -3.98
N TYR A 40 -17.31 -21.08 -3.78
CA TYR A 40 -17.33 -22.48 -4.23
C TYR A 40 -16.98 -23.52 -3.15
N GLY A 41 -16.87 -23.13 -1.87
CA GLY A 41 -16.99 -24.04 -0.72
C GLY A 41 -15.90 -25.11 -0.53
N LYS A 42 -14.69 -24.96 -1.09
CA LYS A 42 -13.60 -25.94 -0.90
C LYS A 42 -12.34 -25.33 -0.28
N LYS A 43 -11.78 -26.00 0.74
CA LYS A 43 -10.43 -25.76 1.27
C LYS A 43 -9.41 -26.06 0.16
N TYR A 44 -8.80 -25.03 -0.42
CA TYR A 44 -7.68 -25.21 -1.33
C TYR A 44 -6.48 -24.38 -0.89
N THR A 45 -5.37 -25.07 -0.61
CA THR A 45 -4.02 -24.53 -0.61
C THR A 45 -3.57 -24.47 -2.07
N LEU A 46 -3.48 -23.27 -2.65
CA LEU A 46 -2.94 -23.05 -3.99
C LEU A 46 -1.60 -22.32 -3.90
N PRO A 47 -0.55 -22.79 -4.62
CA PRO A 47 0.73 -22.11 -4.68
C PRO A 47 0.60 -20.71 -5.31
N GLN A 48 1.64 -19.89 -5.15
CA GLN A 48 1.75 -18.53 -5.71
C GLN A 48 1.65 -18.57 -7.26
N ILE A 49 0.42 -18.56 -7.81
CA ILE A 49 0.18 -18.57 -9.25
C ILE A 49 -0.21 -17.14 -9.71
N PRO A 50 0.41 -16.59 -10.76
CA PRO A 50 0.05 -15.30 -11.33
C PRO A 50 -1.40 -15.23 -11.85
N MET A 51 -2.06 -14.08 -11.65
CA MET A 51 -3.48 -13.80 -11.95
C MET A 51 -3.96 -14.23 -13.36
N ARG A 52 -3.10 -14.19 -14.38
CA ARG A 52 -3.43 -14.62 -15.76
C ARG A 52 -4.09 -16.00 -15.85
N LYS A 53 -3.78 -16.91 -14.92
CA LYS A 53 -4.32 -18.28 -14.93
C LYS A 53 -5.66 -18.45 -14.20
N LEU A 54 -6.07 -17.50 -13.35
CA LEU A 54 -7.29 -17.61 -12.53
C LEU A 54 -8.54 -17.03 -13.22
N THR A 55 -8.38 -16.01 -14.05
CA THR A 55 -9.49 -15.29 -14.71
C THR A 55 -9.97 -15.94 -16.01
N ALA A 56 -9.08 -16.62 -16.74
CA ALA A 56 -9.40 -17.24 -18.03
C ALA A 56 -10.43 -18.38 -17.95
N ALA A 57 -10.67 -18.96 -16.76
CA ALA A 57 -11.51 -20.15 -16.63
C ALA A 57 -13.02 -19.87 -16.48
N ARG A 58 -13.47 -18.61 -16.26
CA ARG A 58 -14.84 -18.35 -15.75
C ARG A 58 -15.53 -17.06 -16.23
N GLY A 59 -15.19 -16.53 -17.41
CA GLY A 59 -15.95 -15.43 -18.04
C GLY A 59 -15.76 -14.02 -17.45
N PHE A 60 -14.83 -13.82 -16.51
CA PHE A 60 -14.50 -12.48 -15.98
C PHE A 60 -13.24 -11.93 -16.66
N ARG A 61 -13.29 -10.68 -17.17
CA ARG A 61 -12.10 -9.95 -17.63
C ARG A 61 -11.54 -9.09 -16.50
N SER A 62 -10.32 -9.40 -16.05
CA SER A 62 -9.53 -8.49 -15.21
C SER A 62 -8.82 -7.47 -16.11
N LEU A 63 -8.92 -6.18 -15.78
CA LEU A 63 -8.17 -5.12 -16.46
C LEU A 63 -6.83 -4.89 -15.72
N GLU A 64 -5.72 -5.27 -16.35
CA GLU A 64 -4.40 -5.36 -15.71
C GLU A 64 -3.71 -4.01 -15.43
N ASN A 65 -4.25 -2.85 -15.85
CA ASN A 65 -3.47 -1.59 -15.90
C ASN A 65 -3.97 -0.39 -15.07
N LEU A 66 -4.84 -0.59 -14.07
CA LEU A 66 -5.31 0.51 -13.22
C LEU A 66 -4.61 0.43 -11.86
N GLY A 67 -3.99 1.50 -11.37
CA GLY A 67 -3.28 1.57 -10.09
C GLY A 67 -4.15 1.43 -8.82
N SER A 68 -5.22 0.63 -8.89
CA SER A 68 -6.24 0.42 -7.86
C SER A 68 -6.11 -0.96 -7.20
N PHE A 69 -6.60 -1.16 -5.98
CA PHE A 69 -6.38 -2.40 -5.22
C PHE A 69 -7.10 -3.63 -5.78
N ALA A 70 -8.30 -3.49 -6.37
CA ALA A 70 -8.93 -4.52 -7.22
C ALA A 70 -10.09 -3.89 -8.02
N CYS A 71 -10.12 -4.08 -9.35
CA CYS A 71 -11.21 -3.61 -10.21
C CYS A 71 -12.02 -4.79 -10.74
N ILE A 72 -13.35 -4.73 -10.63
CA ILE A 72 -14.26 -5.65 -11.30
C ILE A 72 -15.19 -4.85 -12.20
N THR A 73 -15.25 -5.26 -13.47
CA THR A 73 -16.24 -4.78 -14.41
C THR A 73 -17.38 -5.80 -14.48
N CYS A 74 -18.59 -5.40 -14.09
CA CYS A 74 -19.79 -6.16 -14.39
C CYS A 74 -20.29 -5.72 -15.78
N SER A 75 -19.98 -6.52 -16.80
CA SER A 75 -20.56 -6.39 -18.13
C SER A 75 -21.66 -7.44 -18.29
N HIS A 76 -22.81 -7.03 -18.81
CA HIS A 76 -23.79 -7.99 -19.30
C HIS A 76 -23.32 -8.43 -20.69
N ASP A 77 -22.81 -9.66 -20.80
CA ASP A 77 -22.49 -10.25 -22.10
C ASP A 77 -23.81 -10.70 -22.72
N THR A 78 -24.33 -9.96 -23.69
CA THR A 78 -25.60 -10.28 -24.37
C THR A 78 -25.52 -11.52 -25.28
N HIS A 79 -24.40 -12.25 -25.28
CA HIS A 79 -24.13 -13.30 -26.26
C HIS A 79 -24.16 -14.75 -25.76
N GLN A 80 -24.42 -15.04 -24.48
CA GLN A 80 -24.36 -16.44 -23.96
C GLN A 80 -25.67 -17.11 -23.54
N ASN A 81 -26.84 -16.52 -23.81
CA ASN A 81 -28.13 -17.20 -23.65
C ASN A 81 -28.83 -17.46 -25.00
N ARG A 82 -28.16 -18.15 -25.93
CA ARG A 82 -28.83 -18.93 -26.98
C ARG A 82 -28.74 -20.41 -26.62
N ILE A 83 -29.57 -20.85 -25.68
CA ILE A 83 -30.06 -22.22 -25.72
C ILE A 83 -31.27 -22.15 -26.65
N GLN A 84 -31.10 -22.66 -27.86
CA GLN A 84 -32.16 -22.88 -28.80
C GLN A 84 -32.81 -24.21 -28.41
N GLU A 85 -33.81 -24.16 -27.54
CA GLU A 85 -34.74 -25.28 -27.40
C GLU A 85 -35.90 -25.04 -28.34
N LEU A 86 -36.08 -26.00 -29.23
CA LEU A 86 -37.24 -26.15 -30.08
C LEU A 86 -38.42 -26.57 -29.19
N ASP A 87 -39.51 -25.83 -29.38
CA ASP A 87 -40.89 -26.29 -29.37
C ASP A 87 -41.84 -25.85 -28.24
N ASP A 88 -42.95 -25.32 -28.75
CA ASP A 88 -44.29 -25.06 -28.29
C ASP A 88 -44.69 -24.48 -26.91
N SER A 89 -45.49 -23.42 -27.06
CA SER A 89 -46.59 -22.96 -26.20
C SER A 89 -46.27 -22.13 -24.94
N THR A 90 -46.52 -20.81 -25.09
CA THR A 90 -47.02 -19.88 -24.06
C THR A 90 -46.29 -19.82 -22.70
N THR A 91 -45.27 -18.97 -22.60
CA THR A 91 -45.04 -18.13 -21.40
C THR A 91 -44.27 -16.87 -21.79
N ILE A 92 -44.92 -15.70 -21.70
CA ILE A 92 -44.21 -14.41 -21.81
C ILE A 92 -43.45 -14.17 -20.51
N PHE A 93 -42.21 -14.66 -20.43
CA PHE A 93 -41.28 -14.23 -19.39
C PHE A 93 -40.87 -12.79 -19.67
N ARG A 94 -41.37 -11.86 -18.84
CA ARG A 94 -40.95 -10.47 -18.84
C ARG A 94 -39.44 -10.43 -18.58
N ARG A 95 -38.63 -10.18 -19.63
CA ARG A 95 -37.19 -9.97 -19.52
C ARG A 95 -36.94 -8.84 -18.53
N GLN A 96 -36.54 -9.18 -17.32
CA GLN A 96 -36.09 -8.20 -16.34
C GLN A 96 -34.69 -7.78 -16.77
N SER A 97 -34.57 -6.58 -17.37
CA SER A 97 -33.27 -6.05 -17.78
C SER A 97 -32.44 -5.73 -16.53
N PHE A 98 -31.61 -6.66 -16.09
CA PHE A 98 -31.01 -6.58 -14.76
C PHE A 98 -29.87 -5.56 -14.61
N CYS A 99 -29.27 -5.04 -15.68
CA CYS A 99 -28.36 -3.89 -15.57
C CYS A 99 -28.03 -3.33 -16.96
N SER A 100 -28.58 -2.18 -17.35
CA SER A 100 -28.25 -1.50 -18.63
C SER A 100 -26.93 -0.70 -18.57
N THR A 101 -26.23 -0.73 -17.43
CA THR A 101 -25.01 0.07 -17.21
C THR A 101 -23.84 -0.84 -16.86
N HIS A 102 -22.75 -0.74 -17.64
CA HIS A 102 -21.49 -1.38 -17.30
C HIS A 102 -20.95 -0.76 -16.01
N ARG A 103 -21.10 -1.46 -14.88
CA ARG A 103 -20.64 -0.97 -13.58
C ARG A 103 -19.21 -1.42 -13.32
N ARG A 104 -18.37 -0.47 -12.92
CA ARG A 104 -16.98 -0.71 -12.55
C ARG A 104 -16.84 -0.48 -11.05
N LEU A 105 -16.50 -1.52 -10.31
CA LEU A 105 -16.35 -1.45 -8.86
C LEU A 105 -14.86 -1.52 -8.50
N ASN A 106 -14.46 -0.75 -7.50
CA ASN A 106 -13.16 -0.83 -6.84
C ASN A 106 -13.36 -1.27 -5.39
N VAL A 107 -12.46 -2.14 -4.91
CA VAL A 107 -12.35 -2.50 -3.49
C VAL A 107 -11.28 -1.61 -2.89
N HIS A 108 -11.71 -0.58 -2.16
CA HIS A 108 -10.82 0.46 -1.64
C HIS A 108 -10.52 0.22 -0.15
N PRO A 109 -9.26 0.04 0.27
CA PRO A 109 -8.92 -0.32 1.65
C PRO A 109 -8.79 0.91 2.57
N SER A 110 -9.84 1.73 2.61
CA SER A 110 -10.07 2.75 3.63
C SER A 110 -11.57 2.97 3.86
N LEU A 111 -11.90 3.78 4.86
CA LEU A 111 -13.24 4.31 5.09
C LEU A 111 -13.43 5.61 4.29
N LEU A 112 -13.88 5.49 3.04
CA LEU A 112 -14.13 6.65 2.18
C LEU A 112 -15.18 7.61 2.80
N PRO A 113 -15.00 8.94 2.69
CA PRO A 113 -14.09 9.64 1.76
C PRO A 113 -12.64 9.83 2.25
N ALA A 114 -12.25 9.29 3.40
CA ALA A 114 -10.89 9.38 3.89
C ALA A 114 -9.93 8.50 3.05
N TYR A 115 -8.69 8.96 2.89
CA TYR A 115 -7.60 8.25 2.25
C TYR A 115 -7.88 7.80 0.80
N ARG A 116 -8.43 8.68 -0.04
CA ARG A 116 -8.53 8.45 -1.49
C ARG A 116 -7.14 8.34 -2.12
N GLY A 117 -6.93 7.40 -3.04
CA GLY A 117 -5.67 7.26 -3.77
C GLY A 117 -4.94 5.94 -3.57
N ALA A 118 -3.62 5.97 -3.76
CA ALA A 118 -2.82 4.79 -4.05
C ALA A 118 -2.29 4.02 -2.82
N ALA A 119 -2.15 4.66 -1.65
CA ALA A 119 -1.51 4.04 -0.49
C ALA A 119 -2.30 4.17 0.84
N PRO A 120 -3.64 3.95 0.86
CA PRO A 120 -4.47 4.16 2.07
C PRO A 120 -4.02 3.35 3.28
N ILE A 121 -3.54 2.11 3.10
CA ILE A 121 -3.10 1.24 4.20
C ILE A 121 -1.87 1.83 4.90
N GLN A 122 -0.89 2.26 4.10
CA GLN A 122 0.33 2.87 4.61
C GLN A 122 0.01 4.16 5.38
N HIS A 123 -0.80 5.04 4.78
CA HIS A 123 -1.17 6.31 5.39
C HIS A 123 -1.99 6.13 6.67
N ALA A 124 -2.90 5.15 6.73
CA ALA A 124 -3.63 4.84 7.96
C ALA A 124 -2.69 4.43 9.13
N ILE A 125 -1.65 3.64 8.84
CA ILE A 125 -0.65 3.25 9.86
C ILE A 125 0.23 4.46 10.25
N MET A 126 0.72 5.24 9.28
CA MET A 126 1.59 6.40 9.54
C MET A 126 0.89 7.46 10.39
N ASN A 127 -0.40 7.71 10.12
CA ASN A 127 -1.22 8.70 10.82
C ASN A 127 -1.78 8.20 12.16
N ASP A 128 -1.40 7.00 12.61
CA ASP A 128 -1.84 6.41 13.88
C ASP A 128 -3.37 6.30 14.03
N GLU A 129 -4.06 6.00 12.93
CA GLU A 129 -5.51 5.83 12.93
C GLU A 129 -5.92 4.74 13.92
N LYS A 130 -7.07 4.90 14.58
CA LYS A 130 -7.61 3.86 15.48
C LYS A 130 -8.58 2.92 14.77
N GLU A 131 -9.08 3.36 13.62
CA GLU A 131 -9.98 2.59 12.77
C GLU A 131 -9.62 2.77 11.29
N THR A 132 -9.82 1.71 10.52
CA THR A 132 -9.79 1.72 9.06
C THR A 132 -10.88 0.79 8.55
N GLY A 133 -10.83 0.42 7.27
CA GLY A 133 -11.80 -0.51 6.73
C GLY A 133 -11.70 -0.68 5.24
N VAL A 134 -12.78 -1.18 4.65
CA VAL A 134 -12.90 -1.38 3.20
C VAL A 134 -14.21 -0.81 2.71
N CYS A 135 -14.17 -0.11 1.58
CA CYS A 135 -15.33 0.32 0.83
C CYS A 135 -15.39 -0.37 -0.54
N ILE A 136 -16.59 -0.76 -0.96
CA ILE A 136 -16.88 -1.11 -2.36
C ILE A 136 -17.39 0.15 -3.03
N VAL A 137 -16.58 0.76 -3.89
CA VAL A 137 -16.85 2.07 -4.48
C VAL A 137 -17.04 1.96 -5.99
N ASN A 138 -17.98 2.72 -6.52
CA ASN A 138 -18.13 2.84 -7.97
C ASN A 138 -16.95 3.63 -8.55
N MET A 139 -16.33 3.12 -9.59
CA MET A 139 -15.28 3.85 -10.30
C MET A 139 -15.91 4.87 -11.25
N LEU A 140 -15.46 6.11 -11.13
CA LEU A 140 -15.80 7.18 -12.05
C LEU A 140 -14.75 7.26 -13.17
N LYS A 141 -15.02 8.08 -14.20
CA LYS A 141 -13.94 8.47 -15.09
C LYS A 141 -12.91 9.26 -14.30
N ARG A 142 -11.64 9.17 -14.68
CA ARG A 142 -10.56 9.89 -13.97
C ARG A 142 -10.81 11.40 -13.90
N SER A 143 -11.39 11.99 -14.94
CA SER A 143 -11.79 13.41 -15.00
C SER A 143 -12.89 13.79 -14.00
N GLU A 144 -13.67 12.83 -13.53
CA GLU A 144 -14.77 13.00 -12.57
C GLU A 144 -14.32 12.71 -11.13
N GLY A 145 -13.10 12.18 -10.94
CA GLY A 145 -12.47 11.94 -9.64
C GLY A 145 -11.97 10.51 -9.44
N ILE A 146 -10.90 10.35 -8.66
CA ILE A 146 -10.35 9.06 -8.24
C ILE A 146 -10.92 8.71 -6.86
N ASP A 147 -11.43 7.48 -6.71
CA ASP A 147 -12.07 6.97 -5.48
C ASP A 147 -13.18 7.86 -4.90
N ALA A 148 -13.82 8.66 -5.76
CA ALA A 148 -14.84 9.64 -5.38
C ALA A 148 -16.29 9.20 -5.69
N GLY A 149 -16.46 8.02 -6.30
CA GLY A 149 -17.78 7.53 -6.70
C GLY A 149 -18.65 7.08 -5.52
N PRO A 150 -19.94 6.81 -5.76
CA PRO A 150 -20.84 6.29 -4.74
C PRO A 150 -20.34 4.97 -4.11
N ILE A 151 -20.56 4.81 -2.81
CA ILE A 151 -20.19 3.62 -2.04
C ILE A 151 -21.37 2.66 -1.99
N TRP A 152 -21.11 1.40 -2.32
CA TRP A 152 -22.07 0.29 -2.30
C TRP A 152 -22.10 -0.46 -0.97
N GLY A 153 -20.97 -0.47 -0.25
CA GLY A 153 -20.85 -1.12 1.03
C GLY A 153 -19.56 -0.68 1.73
N THR A 154 -19.60 -0.68 3.05
CA THR A 154 -18.47 -0.35 3.91
C THR A 154 -18.37 -1.36 5.03
N GLN A 155 -17.16 -1.75 5.39
CA GLN A 155 -16.91 -2.56 6.58
C GLN A 155 -15.72 -1.99 7.35
N THR A 156 -15.91 -1.74 8.64
CA THR A 156 -14.85 -1.23 9.52
C THR A 156 -13.94 -2.34 10.05
N LEU A 157 -12.76 -1.91 10.49
CA LEU A 157 -11.73 -2.71 11.13
C LEU A 157 -10.96 -1.82 12.10
N SER A 158 -10.97 -2.16 13.38
CA SER A 158 -10.09 -1.52 14.37
C SER A 158 -8.62 -1.72 13.97
N LEU A 159 -7.84 -0.65 14.02
CA LEU A 159 -6.41 -0.69 13.71
C LEU A 159 -5.63 -0.92 15.02
N PRO A 160 -4.92 -2.06 15.17
CA PRO A 160 -4.09 -2.28 16.35
C PRO A 160 -2.96 -1.24 16.43
N GLU A 161 -2.61 -0.82 17.65
CA GLU A 161 -1.52 0.14 17.89
C GLU A 161 -0.17 -0.34 17.33
N ASN A 162 0.03 -1.66 17.26
CA ASN A 162 1.23 -2.28 16.70
C ASN A 162 1.06 -2.79 15.26
N ALA A 163 0.06 -2.31 14.53
CA ALA A 163 -0.21 -2.75 13.16
C ALA A 163 1.02 -2.61 12.24
N ILE A 164 1.28 -3.67 11.49
CA ILE A 164 2.24 -3.71 10.39
C ILE A 164 1.49 -3.84 9.07
N PHE A 165 2.08 -3.32 7.99
CA PHE A 165 1.45 -3.29 6.68
C PHE A 165 0.98 -4.66 6.20
N SER A 166 1.82 -5.70 6.31
CA SER A 166 1.51 -7.04 5.81
C SER A 166 0.23 -7.61 6.42
N ASP A 167 0.12 -7.52 7.74
CA ASP A 167 -0.98 -8.11 8.50
C ASP A 167 -2.28 -7.34 8.25
N LEU A 168 -2.18 -6.01 8.21
CA LEU A 168 -3.32 -5.15 7.93
C LEU A 168 -3.83 -5.36 6.50
N ARG A 169 -2.92 -5.40 5.52
CA ARG A 169 -3.22 -5.70 4.12
C ARG A 169 -4.00 -7.01 4.00
N ASP A 170 -3.54 -8.07 4.65
CA ASP A 170 -4.15 -9.39 4.53
C ASP A 170 -5.53 -9.43 5.19
N LYS A 171 -5.70 -8.79 6.35
CA LYS A 171 -7.02 -8.61 7.02
C LYS A 171 -8.00 -7.83 6.16
N LEU A 172 -7.57 -6.72 5.55
CA LEU A 172 -8.39 -5.90 4.66
C LEU A 172 -8.75 -6.63 3.36
N ALA A 173 -7.84 -7.46 2.83
CA ALA A 173 -8.12 -8.27 1.64
C ALA A 173 -9.26 -9.26 1.87
N ILE A 174 -9.26 -9.93 3.04
CA ILE A 174 -10.30 -10.88 3.43
C ILE A 174 -11.65 -10.16 3.56
N LYS A 175 -11.70 -9.06 4.35
CA LYS A 175 -12.91 -8.25 4.55
C LYS A 175 -13.44 -7.68 3.24
N GLY A 176 -12.56 -7.14 2.40
CA GLY A 176 -12.93 -6.59 1.09
C GLY A 176 -13.50 -7.63 0.14
N GLY A 177 -12.95 -8.85 0.15
CA GLY A 177 -13.48 -9.97 -0.62
C GLY A 177 -14.89 -10.35 -0.19
N GLN A 178 -15.10 -10.50 1.13
CA GLN A 178 -16.42 -10.79 1.72
C GLN A 178 -17.46 -9.72 1.38
N LEU A 179 -17.09 -8.46 1.59
CA LEU A 179 -17.95 -7.32 1.34
C LEU A 179 -18.33 -7.22 -0.14
N LEU A 180 -17.38 -7.41 -1.05
CA LEU A 180 -17.68 -7.42 -2.48
C LEU A 180 -18.68 -8.53 -2.84
N VAL A 181 -18.47 -9.76 -2.36
CA VAL A 181 -19.39 -10.88 -2.65
C VAL A 181 -20.81 -10.53 -2.20
N SER A 182 -20.96 -9.95 -1.01
CA SER A 182 -22.26 -9.50 -0.50
C SER A 182 -22.89 -8.45 -1.43
N VAL A 183 -22.14 -7.40 -1.78
CA VAL A 183 -22.62 -6.34 -2.67
C VAL A 183 -23.05 -6.89 -4.03
N LEU A 184 -22.28 -7.81 -4.62
CA LEU A 184 -22.63 -8.42 -5.90
C LEU A 184 -23.91 -9.26 -5.83
N ARG A 185 -24.12 -10.01 -4.74
CA ARG A 185 -25.37 -10.75 -4.51
C ARG A 185 -26.57 -9.81 -4.37
N ASP A 186 -26.41 -8.71 -3.62
CA ASP A 186 -27.47 -7.71 -3.48
C ASP A 186 -27.76 -7.01 -4.81
N MET A 187 -26.75 -6.77 -5.65
CA MET A 187 -26.94 -6.22 -7.00
C MET A 187 -27.73 -7.19 -7.89
N MET A 188 -27.39 -8.49 -7.88
CA MET A 188 -28.12 -9.51 -8.64
C MET A 188 -29.57 -9.67 -8.17
N ALA A 189 -29.82 -9.50 -6.87
CA ALA A 189 -31.16 -9.55 -6.29
C ALA A 189 -31.95 -8.23 -6.44
N GLY A 190 -31.37 -7.19 -7.03
CA GLY A 190 -32.01 -5.86 -7.15
C GLY A 190 -32.16 -5.11 -5.82
N LYS A 191 -31.41 -5.50 -4.78
CA LYS A 191 -31.47 -4.94 -3.42
C LYS A 191 -30.36 -3.92 -3.13
N ALA A 192 -29.29 -3.90 -3.92
CA ALA A 192 -28.14 -3.04 -3.66
C ALA A 192 -28.49 -1.55 -3.84
N VAL A 193 -28.12 -0.74 -2.84
CA VAL A 193 -28.26 0.72 -2.86
C VAL A 193 -26.90 1.36 -2.63
N SER A 194 -26.47 2.24 -3.54
CA SER A 194 -25.27 3.04 -3.35
C SER A 194 -25.58 4.37 -2.68
N LYS A 195 -24.65 4.88 -1.88
CA LYS A 195 -24.72 6.20 -1.26
C LYS A 195 -23.63 7.11 -1.82
N ALA A 196 -23.97 8.36 -2.13
CA ALA A 196 -22.96 9.37 -2.46
C ALA A 196 -22.02 9.57 -1.26
N GLN A 197 -20.75 9.85 -1.53
CA GLN A 197 -19.80 10.17 -0.47
C GLN A 197 -20.12 11.53 0.15
N ALA A 198 -19.85 11.66 1.45
CA ALA A 198 -19.88 12.95 2.12
C ALA A 198 -18.85 13.92 1.50
N GLN A 199 -19.16 15.22 1.55
CA GLN A 199 -18.26 16.28 1.09
C GLN A 199 -17.31 16.79 2.20
N THR A 200 -17.40 16.19 3.40
CA THR A 200 -16.57 16.46 4.56
C THR A 200 -15.60 15.31 4.80
N ASN A 201 -14.53 15.55 5.56
CA ASN A 201 -13.52 14.54 5.94
C ASN A 201 -12.85 13.83 4.74
N ILE A 202 -12.74 14.52 3.61
CA ILE A 202 -11.99 14.04 2.45
C ILE A 202 -10.50 14.17 2.76
N SER A 203 -9.78 13.05 2.69
CA SER A 203 -8.33 13.03 2.79
C SER A 203 -7.73 12.16 1.70
N PHE A 204 -6.44 12.35 1.41
CA PHE A 204 -5.75 11.68 0.31
C PHE A 204 -4.60 10.82 0.82
N ALA A 205 -4.38 9.70 0.14
CA ALA A 205 -3.30 8.75 0.39
C ALA A 205 -2.45 8.63 -0.89
N PRO A 206 -1.58 9.62 -1.19
CA PRO A 206 -0.71 9.58 -2.36
C PRO A 206 0.28 8.41 -2.29
N THR A 207 0.82 8.04 -3.45
CA THR A 207 1.85 7.00 -3.56
C THR A 207 3.06 7.30 -2.67
N ILE A 208 3.57 6.28 -1.98
CA ILE A 208 4.76 6.39 -1.12
C ILE A 208 6.01 6.73 -1.94
N SER A 209 6.57 7.89 -1.63
CA SER A 209 7.76 8.48 -2.25
C SER A 209 9.03 8.23 -1.42
N PHE A 210 10.18 8.65 -1.94
CA PHE A 210 11.43 8.65 -1.17
C PHE A 210 11.40 9.65 0.00
N LYS A 211 10.62 10.73 -0.11
CA LYS A 211 10.47 11.72 0.94
C LYS A 211 9.81 11.12 2.18
N ASP A 212 8.82 10.26 1.99
CA ASP A 212 8.11 9.58 3.10
C ASP A 212 9.00 8.62 3.89
N ALA A 213 10.09 8.14 3.28
CA ALA A 213 11.08 7.27 3.93
C ALA A 213 12.29 8.05 4.48
N THR A 214 12.32 9.37 4.30
CA THR A 214 13.43 10.21 4.77
C THR A 214 13.21 10.60 6.22
N LEU A 215 14.18 10.30 7.07
CA LEU A 215 14.13 10.58 8.50
C LEU A 215 14.61 11.99 8.81
N ASP A 216 13.82 12.71 9.59
CA ASP A 216 14.20 13.94 10.26
C ASP A 216 13.94 13.80 11.76
N PHE A 217 14.99 13.47 12.51
CA PHE A 217 14.92 13.26 13.95
C PHE A 217 14.56 14.54 14.74
N THR A 218 14.64 15.72 14.13
CA THR A 218 14.30 16.99 14.80
C THR A 218 12.80 17.25 14.83
N THR A 219 12.06 16.68 13.90
CA THR A 219 10.60 16.86 13.76
C THR A 219 9.82 15.58 14.01
N MET A 220 10.46 14.41 13.95
CA MET A 220 9.83 13.11 14.14
C MET A 220 10.17 12.52 15.51
N SER A 221 9.16 12.02 16.24
CA SER A 221 9.35 11.19 17.42
C SER A 221 9.75 9.76 17.05
N ALA A 222 10.31 9.01 18.01
CA ALA A 222 10.68 7.61 17.81
C ALA A 222 9.46 6.74 17.49
N GLU A 223 8.32 7.01 18.12
CA GLU A 223 7.04 6.34 17.86
C GLU A 223 6.59 6.58 16.42
N ALA A 224 6.67 7.83 15.93
CA ALA A 224 6.32 8.17 14.56
C ALA A 224 7.23 7.44 13.56
N ILE A 225 8.54 7.41 13.82
CA ILE A 225 9.52 6.70 12.99
C ILE A 225 9.21 5.20 12.94
N VAL A 226 8.92 4.58 14.09
CA VAL A 226 8.57 3.15 14.16
C VAL A 226 7.25 2.87 13.44
N ARG A 227 6.24 3.74 13.57
CA ARG A 227 4.99 3.63 12.79
C ARG A 227 5.27 3.68 11.29
N THR A 228 6.06 4.65 10.84
CA THR A 228 6.47 4.76 9.43
C THR A 228 7.20 3.50 8.98
N TYR A 229 8.11 2.95 9.79
CA TYR A 229 8.80 1.71 9.46
C TYR A 229 7.83 0.54 9.26
N ARG A 230 6.85 0.38 10.16
CA ARG A 230 5.81 -0.66 10.05
C ARG A 230 4.89 -0.46 8.85
N ALA A 231 4.70 0.78 8.40
CA ALA A 231 3.86 1.13 7.27
C ALA A 231 4.54 0.92 5.91
N ILE A 232 5.80 1.32 5.77
CA ILE A 232 6.48 1.41 4.46
C ILE A 232 7.82 0.66 4.38
N GLY A 233 8.31 0.08 5.49
CA GLY A 233 9.62 -0.57 5.54
C GLY A 233 9.81 -1.73 4.56
N HIS A 234 8.72 -2.39 4.16
CA HIS A 234 8.74 -3.44 3.12
C HIS A 234 8.91 -2.89 1.71
N GLN A 235 8.52 -1.63 1.47
CA GLN A 235 8.67 -0.93 0.18
C GLN A 235 9.96 -0.13 0.11
N ARG A 236 10.29 0.58 1.20
CA ARG A 236 11.37 1.55 1.25
C ARG A 236 12.07 1.50 2.61
N PRO A 237 13.40 1.34 2.66
CA PRO A 237 14.14 1.45 3.89
C PRO A 237 14.09 2.90 4.39
N LEU A 238 13.89 3.08 5.70
CA LEU A 238 13.96 4.41 6.31
C LEU A 238 15.41 4.89 6.29
N THR A 239 15.63 6.10 5.80
CA THR A 239 16.95 6.60 5.43
C THR A 239 17.18 7.98 6.00
N VAL A 240 18.35 8.21 6.59
CA VAL A 240 18.85 9.56 6.90
C VAL A 240 19.94 9.95 5.90
N TYR A 241 19.95 11.22 5.50
CA TYR A 241 21.00 11.78 4.67
C TYR A 241 22.10 12.40 5.51
N LEU A 242 23.35 12.07 5.20
CA LEU A 242 24.52 12.50 5.96
C LEU A 242 25.55 13.17 5.05
N PRO A 243 26.15 14.30 5.46
CA PRO A 243 27.11 15.02 4.64
C PRO A 243 28.29 14.16 4.17
N THR A 244 28.79 13.26 5.02
CA THR A 244 30.02 12.49 4.75
C THR A 244 29.75 11.15 4.05
N ILE A 245 28.75 10.39 4.52
CA ILE A 245 28.48 9.03 4.04
C ILE A 245 27.25 8.92 3.12
N LYS A 246 26.71 10.07 2.71
CA LYS A 246 25.52 10.26 1.88
C LYS A 246 24.22 9.71 2.48
N THR A 247 24.09 8.40 2.67
CA THR A 247 22.88 7.78 3.24
C THR A 247 23.19 6.69 4.25
N LEU A 248 22.34 6.63 5.28
CA LEU A 248 22.34 5.57 6.28
C LEU A 248 20.91 5.04 6.45
N GLN A 249 20.69 3.78 6.09
CA GLN A 249 19.41 3.11 6.24
C GLN A 249 19.30 2.49 7.63
N MET A 250 18.16 2.71 8.29
CA MET A 250 17.86 2.20 9.62
C MET A 250 17.01 0.93 9.48
N HIS A 251 17.50 -0.20 10.00
CA HIS A 251 16.81 -1.48 9.92
C HIS A 251 16.28 -1.90 11.29
N SER A 252 15.01 -2.33 11.29
CA SER A 252 14.28 -2.75 12.49
C SER A 252 14.36 -1.75 13.66
N PRO A 253 14.04 -0.46 13.44
CA PRO A 253 14.00 0.51 14.52
C PRO A 253 12.92 0.16 15.55
N SER A 254 13.19 0.45 16.82
CA SER A 254 12.23 0.34 17.92
C SER A 254 12.31 1.56 18.84
N VAL A 255 11.25 1.83 19.60
CA VAL A 255 11.28 2.86 20.64
C VAL A 255 12.05 2.33 21.84
N HIS A 256 12.92 3.15 22.42
CA HIS A 256 13.61 2.82 23.66
C HIS A 256 12.79 3.33 24.86
N ALA A 257 12.17 2.40 25.62
CA ALA A 257 11.20 2.74 26.65
C ALA A 257 11.77 3.52 27.86
N SER A 258 13.03 3.28 28.22
CA SER A 258 13.67 3.95 29.36
C SER A 258 15.09 4.37 29.00
N PRO A 259 15.26 5.50 28.29
CA PRO A 259 16.56 5.92 27.78
C PRO A 259 17.61 6.05 28.90
N PRO A 260 18.82 5.51 28.71
CA PRO A 260 19.90 5.69 29.68
C PRO A 260 20.27 7.18 29.86
N PRO A 261 20.81 7.59 31.02
CA PRO A 261 21.19 8.99 31.28
C PRO A 261 22.21 9.57 30.29
N TYR A 262 23.02 8.70 29.67
CA TYR A 262 24.02 9.08 28.66
C TYR A 262 23.44 9.26 27.24
N THR A 263 22.13 9.09 27.06
CA THR A 263 21.51 9.31 25.75
C THR A 263 21.60 10.79 25.39
N PRO A 264 22.07 11.16 24.19
CA PRO A 264 22.23 12.57 23.81
C PRO A 264 20.96 13.40 24.06
N ALA A 265 21.12 14.64 24.51
CA ALA A 265 19.98 15.52 24.78
C ALA A 265 19.38 16.15 23.51
N VAL A 266 20.17 16.30 22.45
CA VAL A 266 19.79 17.06 21.25
C VAL A 266 19.24 16.10 20.17
N PRO A 267 18.04 16.35 19.62
CA PRO A 267 17.50 15.58 18.50
C PRO A 267 18.46 15.47 17.31
N GLY A 268 18.51 14.28 16.70
CA GLY A 268 19.46 13.94 15.65
C GLY A 268 20.83 13.50 16.14
N ARG A 269 21.13 13.60 17.44
CA ARG A 269 22.35 13.01 18.01
C ARG A 269 22.11 11.56 18.42
N ALA A 270 23.12 10.74 18.21
CA ALA A 270 23.12 9.33 18.52
C ALA A 270 24.28 8.97 19.45
N CYS A 271 24.14 7.88 20.20
CA CYS A 271 25.24 7.20 20.86
C CYS A 271 25.11 5.69 20.62
N TYR A 272 26.18 4.94 20.87
CA TYR A 272 26.09 3.49 20.91
C TYR A 272 25.91 3.03 22.36
N SER A 273 24.90 2.21 22.60
CA SER A 273 24.64 1.57 23.89
C SER A 273 25.18 0.14 23.86
N LYS A 274 26.21 -0.14 24.67
CA LYS A 274 26.74 -1.51 24.82
C LYS A 274 25.69 -2.49 25.39
N PRO A 275 24.90 -2.13 26.43
CA PRO A 275 23.86 -3.02 26.97
C PRO A 275 22.81 -3.41 25.92
N ASP A 276 22.31 -2.43 25.17
CA ASP A 276 21.25 -2.66 24.17
C ASP A 276 21.78 -3.23 22.84
N LYS A 277 23.11 -3.19 22.66
CA LYS A 277 23.80 -3.50 21.40
C LYS A 277 23.24 -2.70 20.21
N ALA A 278 22.81 -1.47 20.49
CA ALA A 278 22.06 -0.64 19.57
C ALA A 278 22.65 0.77 19.48
N MET A 279 22.42 1.41 18.34
CA MET A 279 22.56 2.84 18.22
C MET A 279 21.29 3.51 18.75
N LEU A 280 21.44 4.35 19.77
CA LEU A 280 20.36 5.13 20.35
C LEU A 280 20.39 6.53 19.77
N ILE A 281 19.29 7.00 19.19
CA ILE A 281 19.18 8.31 18.55
C ILE A 281 18.13 9.13 19.27
N ARG A 282 18.47 10.35 19.69
CA ARG A 282 17.48 11.29 20.22
C ARG A 282 16.59 11.79 19.09
N CYS A 283 15.29 11.73 19.32
CA CYS A 283 14.25 12.19 18.41
C CYS A 283 13.50 13.39 19.03
N ALA A 284 12.50 13.90 18.31
CA ALA A 284 11.57 14.89 18.86
C ALA A 284 10.83 14.34 20.09
N ASP A 285 10.19 15.22 20.85
CA ASP A 285 9.43 14.89 22.08
C ASP A 285 10.24 14.16 23.17
N ASN A 286 11.56 14.31 23.16
CA ASN A 286 12.50 13.58 24.01
C ASN A 286 12.40 12.05 23.88
N SER A 287 11.75 11.53 22.85
CA SER A 287 11.72 10.11 22.54
C SER A 287 13.09 9.63 22.02
N VAL A 288 13.35 8.33 22.12
CA VAL A 288 14.65 7.74 21.72
C VAL A 288 14.41 6.53 20.84
N LEU A 289 15.04 6.57 19.67
CA LEU A 289 15.02 5.48 18.70
C LEU A 289 16.19 4.54 18.96
N SER A 290 15.92 3.25 19.07
CA SER A 290 16.92 2.18 19.11
C SER A 290 17.02 1.51 17.75
N VAL A 291 18.23 1.40 17.22
CA VAL A 291 18.50 0.78 15.92
C VAL A 291 19.60 -0.27 16.06
N LEU A 292 19.26 -1.52 15.76
CA LEU A 292 20.17 -2.66 15.90
C LEU A 292 21.08 -2.86 14.68
N LYS A 293 20.58 -2.54 13.48
CA LYS A 293 21.33 -2.73 12.24
C LYS A 293 21.19 -1.52 11.34
N VAL A 294 22.26 -1.19 10.64
CA VAL A 294 22.30 -0.08 9.70
C VAL A 294 22.98 -0.48 8.40
N LYS A 295 22.56 0.14 7.31
CA LYS A 295 23.19 -0.03 6.00
C LYS A 295 23.59 1.32 5.44
N GLN A 296 24.89 1.55 5.41
CA GLN A 296 25.48 2.70 4.74
C GLN A 296 25.49 2.47 3.22
N GLU A 297 25.37 3.55 2.44
CA GLU A 297 25.50 3.49 0.99
C GLU A 297 26.79 2.78 0.54
N GLY A 298 26.66 1.85 -0.42
CA GLY A 298 27.80 1.09 -0.94
C GLY A 298 28.40 0.06 0.03
N ARG A 299 27.81 -0.14 1.22
CA ARG A 299 28.29 -1.13 2.21
C ARG A 299 27.25 -2.22 2.49
N ALA A 300 27.73 -3.31 3.07
CA ALA A 300 26.87 -4.37 3.60
C ALA A 300 26.01 -3.85 4.75
N LEU A 301 24.91 -4.55 5.03
CA LEU A 301 24.14 -4.37 6.26
C LEU A 301 25.00 -4.84 7.43
N LEU A 302 25.21 -3.98 8.42
CA LEU A 302 26.05 -4.26 9.59
C LEU A 302 25.24 -4.10 10.88
N ASP A 303 25.71 -4.75 11.94
CA ASP A 303 25.23 -4.46 13.29
C ASP A 303 25.67 -3.05 13.73
N ALA A 304 24.88 -2.41 14.57
CA ALA A 304 25.12 -1.04 15.04
C ALA A 304 26.53 -0.88 15.64
N ARG A 305 27.00 -1.87 16.40
CA ARG A 305 28.35 -1.88 16.98
C ARG A 305 29.44 -1.78 15.92
N GLU A 306 29.39 -2.67 14.93
CA GLU A 306 30.42 -2.79 13.90
C GLU A 306 30.50 -1.51 13.07
N TRP A 307 29.33 -0.99 12.69
CA TRP A 307 29.25 0.28 11.98
C TRP A 307 29.76 1.45 12.85
N TRP A 308 29.36 1.51 14.12
CA TRP A 308 29.74 2.59 15.05
C TRP A 308 31.25 2.65 15.31
N SER A 309 31.91 1.50 15.46
CA SER A 309 33.37 1.43 15.61
C SER A 309 34.09 2.00 14.38
N GLY A 310 33.58 1.73 13.17
CA GLY A 310 34.09 2.31 11.94
C GLY A 310 33.76 3.79 11.75
N ALA A 311 32.64 4.26 12.30
CA ALA A 311 32.11 5.61 12.08
C ALA A 311 33.08 6.75 12.48
N LYS A 312 33.93 6.52 13.49
CA LYS A 312 34.98 7.46 13.91
C LYS A 312 35.96 7.80 12.78
N SER A 313 36.26 6.83 11.91
CA SER A 313 37.23 6.98 10.81
C SER A 313 36.69 7.84 9.66
N PHE A 314 35.36 8.01 9.54
CA PHE A 314 34.72 8.77 8.46
C PHE A 314 34.53 10.26 8.78
N GLY A 315 35.14 10.76 9.87
CA GLY A 315 35.03 12.17 10.24
C GLY A 315 33.59 12.62 10.49
N LEU A 316 32.70 11.70 10.88
CA LEU A 316 31.32 11.96 11.34
C LEU A 316 31.32 12.70 12.70
N ASN A 317 32.22 13.66 12.88
CA ASN A 317 32.33 14.45 14.07
C ASN A 317 31.17 15.44 14.10
N ARG A 318 30.26 15.22 15.05
CA ARG A 318 29.32 16.20 15.59
C ARG A 318 28.06 16.55 14.79
N SER A 319 27.61 15.79 13.79
CA SER A 319 26.27 16.00 13.20
C SER A 319 25.27 14.92 13.63
N LEU A 320 25.72 13.67 13.71
CA LEU A 320 24.91 12.54 14.18
C LEU A 320 25.56 11.76 15.34
N LEU A 321 26.89 11.74 15.43
CA LEU A 321 27.58 11.11 16.56
C LEU A 321 27.60 12.08 17.75
N GLY A 322 26.84 11.75 18.79
CA GLY A 322 27.18 12.12 20.16
C GLY A 322 28.40 11.33 20.63
N GLU A 323 28.93 11.68 21.80
CA GLU A 323 30.10 11.03 22.39
C GLU A 323 29.86 9.52 22.57
N ILE A 324 30.94 8.74 22.46
CA ILE A 324 30.89 7.33 22.87
C ILE A 324 30.89 7.33 24.38
N TYR A 325 29.74 7.08 24.98
CA TYR A 325 29.66 6.72 26.38
C TYR A 325 29.95 5.23 26.51
N GLU A 326 31.21 4.94 26.83
CA GLU A 326 31.59 3.64 27.33
C GLU A 326 31.27 3.60 28.83
N SER A 327 30.07 3.15 29.19
CA SER A 327 29.92 2.43 30.46
C SER A 327 30.36 0.98 30.31
#